data_AF-A0A2Z4V6K3-F1
#
_entry.id   AF-A0A2Z4V6K3-F1
#
_cell.length_a   1.000
_cell.length_b   1.000
_cell.length_c   1.000
_cell.angle_alpha   90.00
_cell.angle_beta   90.00
_cell.angle_gamma   90.00
#
_symmetry.space_group_name_H-M   'P 1'
#
loop_
_entity.id
_entity.type
_entity.pdbx_description
1 polymer ?
#
loop_
_entity_poly.entity_id
_entity_poly.type
_entity_poly.pdbx_seq_one_letter_code
_entity_poly.pdbx_strand_id
1 'polypeptide(L)'
;MSLHAKEFFDRLELPFPFGTVVGDVYYATPTASPIRLRIEFARTIRDREYGGLRLTLIHAENGTLDTVHLSFAEHGTFTRRDAERGPGTGHGVIRDWHKDGPPPWAGADLTGLRTVIVDFVQVSWPALITPAGFAERSPWAERWHEELWATDTVTLTRLHEATEHVLALVDGGTYDDVPITDSLLNARYYVRDMLGLRLDQGMVAEAEAVIQLTGRPLGPETADALTRIASMPMDQQRAIAHAAWQRHAATPTAPSTSAPPARSVPAPAPAQTPARSR
;
A
#
# COMPACT_ATOMS: atom_id res chain seq x y z
N MET A 1 -15.35 -5.64 -12.86
CA MET A 1 -15.16 -5.12 -14.25
C MET A 1 -14.13 -4.02 -14.16
N SER A 2 -13.30 -3.82 -15.20
CA SER A 2 -12.15 -2.93 -15.10
C SER A 2 -12.55 -1.48 -15.30
N LEU A 3 -12.09 -0.58 -14.44
CA LEU A 3 -12.23 0.87 -14.64
C LEU A 3 -11.29 1.40 -15.74
N HIS A 4 -10.49 0.53 -16.36
CA HIS A 4 -9.39 0.93 -17.24
C HIS A 4 -8.48 1.94 -16.54
N ALA A 5 -8.21 1.70 -15.24
CA ALA A 5 -7.51 2.67 -14.39
C ALA A 5 -6.14 3.03 -14.94
N LYS A 6 -5.41 2.06 -15.49
CA LYS A 6 -4.12 2.33 -16.14
C LYS A 6 -4.26 3.38 -17.25
N GLU A 7 -5.19 3.18 -18.17
CA GLU A 7 -5.45 4.13 -19.27
C GLU A 7 -5.92 5.50 -18.76
N PHE A 8 -6.73 5.52 -17.69
CA PHE A 8 -7.17 6.76 -17.05
C PHE A 8 -5.99 7.56 -16.49
N PHE A 9 -5.13 6.91 -15.70
CA PHE A 9 -3.98 7.56 -15.07
C PHE A 9 -2.87 7.89 -16.07
N ASP A 10 -2.70 7.08 -17.12
CA ASP A 10 -1.82 7.42 -18.25
C ASP A 10 -2.29 8.73 -18.91
N ARG A 11 -3.60 8.92 -19.14
CA ARG A 11 -4.17 10.18 -19.67
C ARG A 11 -4.16 11.34 -18.68
N LEU A 12 -4.16 11.06 -17.37
CA LEU A 12 -4.05 12.10 -16.34
C LEU A 12 -2.65 12.73 -16.32
N GLU A 13 -1.63 12.01 -16.84
CA GLU A 13 -0.26 12.49 -17.05
C GLU A 13 0.35 13.16 -15.80
N LEU A 14 0.23 12.50 -14.66
CA LEU A 14 0.78 13.02 -13.41
C LEU A 14 2.31 13.12 -13.49
N PRO A 15 2.93 14.25 -13.11
CA PRO A 15 4.36 14.49 -13.28
C PRO A 15 5.19 13.86 -12.14
N PHE A 16 4.83 12.67 -11.68
CA PHE A 16 5.52 11.99 -10.59
C PHE A 16 6.49 10.94 -11.16
N PRO A 17 7.81 11.07 -10.95
CA PRO A 17 8.83 10.30 -11.67
C PRO A 17 8.84 8.78 -11.36
N PHE A 18 8.15 8.35 -10.30
CA PHE A 18 8.02 6.94 -9.90
C PHE A 18 6.54 6.56 -9.69
N GLY A 19 5.68 7.06 -10.57
CA GLY A 19 4.27 6.72 -10.62
C GLY A 19 4.01 5.38 -11.28
N THR A 20 3.13 4.56 -10.70
CA THR A 20 2.64 3.33 -11.34
C THR A 20 1.23 2.98 -10.90
N VAL A 21 0.53 2.18 -11.70
CA VAL A 21 -0.87 1.81 -11.49
C VAL A 21 -0.95 0.31 -11.22
N VAL A 22 -1.56 -0.06 -10.10
CA VAL A 22 -1.87 -1.45 -9.76
C VAL A 22 -3.37 -1.61 -9.47
N GLY A 23 -3.99 -2.50 -10.25
CA GLY A 23 -5.44 -2.65 -10.25
C GLY A 23 -6.13 -1.34 -10.63
N ASP A 24 -6.94 -0.81 -9.72
CA ASP A 24 -7.68 0.45 -9.89
C ASP A 24 -7.04 1.66 -9.16
N VAL A 25 -5.78 1.52 -8.72
CA VAL A 25 -5.10 2.48 -7.85
C VAL A 25 -3.79 2.94 -8.48
N TYR A 26 -3.59 4.25 -8.53
CA TYR A 26 -2.30 4.85 -8.86
C TYR A 26 -1.53 5.10 -7.58
N TYR A 27 -0.23 4.87 -7.60
CA TYR A 27 0.59 5.44 -6.58
C TYR A 27 1.96 5.94 -7.04
N ALA A 28 2.56 6.79 -6.20
CA ALA A 28 3.84 7.43 -6.43
C ALA A 28 4.66 7.51 -5.14
N THR A 29 5.99 7.49 -5.29
CA THR A 29 6.94 7.65 -4.18
C THR A 29 8.07 8.60 -4.60
N PRO A 30 8.60 9.45 -3.71
CA PRO A 30 9.91 10.05 -3.91
C PRO A 30 10.99 8.97 -3.84
N THR A 31 12.11 9.13 -4.54
CA THR A 31 13.27 8.25 -4.38
C THR A 31 13.73 8.26 -2.91
N ALA A 32 13.88 7.07 -2.32
CA ALA A 32 14.38 6.88 -0.95
C ALA A 32 13.57 7.53 0.19
N SER A 33 12.27 7.80 0.00
CA SER A 33 11.37 8.28 1.06
C SER A 33 10.42 7.18 1.55
N PRO A 34 10.11 7.10 2.86
CA PRO A 34 9.09 6.19 3.38
C PRO A 34 7.65 6.65 3.06
N ILE A 35 7.48 7.85 2.48
CA ILE A 35 6.17 8.44 2.19
C ILE A 35 5.72 8.11 0.77
N ARG A 36 4.47 7.68 0.67
CA ARG A 36 3.82 7.23 -0.57
C ARG A 36 2.54 8.02 -0.79
N LEU A 37 2.29 8.41 -2.03
CA LEU A 37 1.03 9.00 -2.47
C LEU A 37 0.20 7.91 -3.15
N ARG A 38 -0.97 7.60 -2.61
CA ARG A 38 -1.99 6.70 -3.17
C ARG A 38 -3.15 7.51 -3.75
N ILE A 39 -3.59 7.19 -4.95
CA ILE A 39 -4.73 7.81 -5.63
C ILE A 39 -5.66 6.71 -6.13
N GLU A 40 -6.90 6.69 -5.65
CA GLU A 40 -7.90 5.70 -6.02
C GLU A 40 -9.22 6.33 -6.39
N PHE A 41 -10.05 5.61 -7.15
CA PHE A 41 -11.42 6.06 -7.42
C PHE A 41 -12.27 6.04 -6.16
N ALA A 42 -12.83 7.19 -5.83
CA ALA A 42 -13.65 7.35 -4.65
C ALA A 42 -15.12 7.02 -4.95
N ARG A 43 -15.60 5.95 -4.30
CA ARG A 43 -16.98 5.48 -4.41
C ARG A 43 -17.96 6.50 -3.81
N THR A 44 -19.12 6.60 -4.43
CA THR A 44 -20.28 7.27 -3.86
C THR A 44 -21.06 6.31 -2.96
N ILE A 45 -22.20 6.77 -2.43
CA ILE A 45 -23.16 5.90 -1.73
C ILE A 45 -23.81 4.84 -2.64
N ARG A 46 -23.73 5.01 -3.97
CA ARG A 46 -24.30 4.08 -4.94
C ARG A 46 -23.25 3.04 -5.34
N ASP A 47 -23.68 1.79 -5.43
CA ASP A 47 -22.78 0.70 -5.80
C ASP A 47 -22.17 0.95 -7.17
N ARG A 48 -20.84 0.81 -7.22
CA ARG A 48 -20.02 1.00 -8.43
C ARG A 48 -20.23 2.31 -9.20
N GLU A 49 -20.60 3.35 -8.48
CA GLU A 49 -20.60 4.73 -8.94
C GLU A 49 -19.49 5.48 -8.20
N TYR A 50 -18.62 6.15 -8.96
CA TYR A 50 -17.45 6.85 -8.45
C TYR A 50 -17.57 8.34 -8.74
N GLY A 51 -17.48 9.16 -7.69
CA GLY A 51 -17.69 10.60 -7.77
C GLY A 51 -16.43 11.42 -7.81
N GLY A 52 -15.26 10.78 -7.72
CA GLY A 52 -13.99 11.49 -7.66
C GLY A 52 -12.79 10.58 -7.48
N LEU A 53 -11.68 11.20 -7.06
CA LEU A 53 -10.47 10.54 -6.63
C LEU A 53 -10.26 10.76 -5.13
N ARG A 54 -9.73 9.76 -4.45
CA ARG A 54 -9.22 9.87 -3.07
C ARG A 54 -7.71 9.81 -3.13
N LEU A 55 -7.06 10.86 -2.65
CA LEU A 55 -5.63 10.97 -2.48
C LEU A 55 -5.32 10.66 -1.02
N THR A 56 -4.36 9.78 -0.78
CA THR A 56 -3.92 9.41 0.55
C THR A 56 -2.41 9.46 0.60
N LEU A 57 -1.87 10.24 1.56
CA LEU A 57 -0.45 10.23 1.89
C LEU A 57 -0.23 9.19 2.99
N ILE A 58 0.70 8.29 2.78
CA ILE A 58 0.97 7.16 3.68
C ILE A 58 2.46 7.12 4.00
N HIS A 59 2.80 7.02 5.28
CA HIS A 59 4.13 6.66 5.73
C HIS A 59 4.22 5.15 5.90
N ALA A 60 5.28 4.52 5.39
CA ALA A 60 5.45 3.06 5.44
C ALA A 60 5.29 2.46 6.85
N GLU A 61 5.80 3.16 7.87
CA GLU A 61 5.75 2.69 9.27
C GLU A 61 4.61 3.31 10.08
N ASN A 62 4.18 4.54 9.74
CA ASN A 62 3.26 5.32 10.58
C ASN A 62 1.83 5.32 10.03
N GLY A 63 1.59 4.65 8.91
CA GLY A 63 0.27 4.55 8.29
C GLY A 63 -0.15 5.84 7.58
N THR A 64 -1.46 6.10 7.54
CA THR A 64 -2.03 7.23 6.80
C THR A 64 -1.69 8.54 7.50
N LEU A 65 -1.01 9.44 6.78
CA LEU A 65 -0.69 10.79 7.22
C LEU A 65 -1.80 11.78 6.89
N ASP A 66 -2.33 11.71 5.68
CA ASP A 66 -3.36 12.64 5.20
C ASP A 66 -4.25 11.98 4.14
N THR A 67 -5.46 12.50 3.98
CA THR A 67 -6.41 12.06 2.95
C THR A 67 -7.25 13.22 2.44
N VAL A 68 -7.27 13.39 1.12
CA VAL A 68 -8.09 14.39 0.42
C VAL A 68 -8.99 13.70 -0.60
N HIS A 69 -10.22 14.20 -0.70
CA HIS A 69 -11.16 13.78 -1.73
C HIS A 69 -11.32 14.88 -2.77
N LEU A 70 -11.18 14.51 -4.05
CA LEU A 70 -11.30 15.40 -5.20
C LEU A 70 -12.50 14.94 -6.02
N SER A 71 -13.60 15.68 -5.99
CA SER A 71 -14.79 15.27 -6.75
C SER A 71 -14.64 15.64 -8.23
N PHE A 72 -15.11 14.76 -9.12
CA PHE A 72 -15.12 15.01 -10.55
C PHE A 72 -16.00 16.21 -10.94
N ALA A 73 -17.08 16.45 -10.17
CA ALA A 73 -17.98 17.56 -10.40
C ALA A 73 -17.32 18.92 -10.10
N GLU A 74 -16.64 19.05 -8.95
CA GLU A 74 -15.97 20.30 -8.57
C GLU A 74 -14.79 20.62 -9.49
N HIS A 75 -14.16 19.60 -10.05
CA HIS A 75 -13.01 19.76 -10.95
C HIS A 75 -13.39 19.70 -12.44
N GLY A 76 -14.68 19.85 -12.75
CA GLY A 76 -15.18 20.00 -14.12
C GLY A 76 -14.90 18.80 -15.04
N THR A 77 -14.62 17.63 -14.48
CA THR A 77 -14.08 16.48 -15.23
C THR A 77 -15.02 16.02 -16.33
N PHE A 78 -16.33 16.08 -16.08
CA PHE A 78 -17.34 15.61 -17.02
C PHE A 78 -18.24 16.71 -17.58
N THR A 79 -17.90 17.99 -17.38
CA THR A 79 -18.77 19.13 -17.76
C THR A 79 -19.20 19.07 -19.22
N ARG A 80 -18.27 18.82 -20.16
CA ARG A 80 -18.60 18.74 -21.60
C ARG A 80 -19.49 17.53 -21.91
N ARG A 81 -19.12 16.35 -21.39
CA ARG A 81 -19.88 15.11 -21.55
C ARG A 81 -21.31 15.24 -21.03
N ASP A 82 -21.45 15.86 -19.87
CA ASP A 82 -22.74 15.98 -19.18
C ASP A 82 -23.62 17.05 -19.84
N ALA A 83 -23.04 18.12 -20.39
CA ALA A 83 -23.76 19.10 -21.21
C ALA A 83 -24.34 18.50 -22.49
N GLU A 84 -23.60 17.59 -23.16
CA GLU A 84 -24.05 16.88 -24.37
C GLU A 84 -25.19 15.88 -24.09
N ARG A 85 -25.27 15.33 -22.87
CA ARG A 85 -26.29 14.34 -22.48
C ARG A 85 -27.61 14.96 -21.99
N GLY A 86 -27.62 16.24 -21.65
CA GLY A 86 -28.77 16.90 -21.04
C GLY A 86 -29.02 16.47 -19.58
N PRO A 87 -30.00 17.09 -18.89
CA PRO A 87 -30.23 16.87 -17.47
C PRO A 87 -30.66 15.42 -17.18
N GLY A 88 -30.00 14.77 -16.21
CA GLY A 88 -30.32 13.40 -15.83
C GLY A 88 -29.49 12.87 -14.66
N THR A 89 -29.73 11.61 -14.29
CA THR A 89 -28.97 10.94 -13.23
C THR A 89 -27.59 10.49 -13.73
N GLY A 90 -26.52 10.77 -12.98
CA GLY A 90 -25.15 10.35 -13.34
C GLY A 90 -24.24 11.45 -13.88
N HIS A 91 -24.54 12.72 -13.58
CA HIS A 91 -23.60 13.82 -13.79
C HIS A 91 -22.43 13.76 -12.81
N GLY A 92 -21.25 14.14 -13.28
CA GLY A 92 -20.04 14.22 -12.45
C GLY A 92 -19.58 12.89 -11.89
N VAL A 93 -20.01 11.75 -12.45
CA VAL A 93 -19.62 10.42 -11.95
C VAL A 93 -19.16 9.48 -13.07
N ILE A 94 -18.44 8.45 -12.67
CA ILE A 94 -18.10 7.25 -13.45
C ILE A 94 -19.00 6.11 -12.95
N ARG A 95 -19.55 5.31 -13.87
CA ARG A 95 -20.32 4.10 -13.55
C ARG A 95 -19.71 2.91 -14.26
N ASP A 96 -19.52 1.81 -13.54
CA ASP A 96 -18.84 0.61 -14.09
C ASP A 96 -19.81 -0.43 -14.68
N TRP A 97 -21.10 -0.09 -14.87
CA TRP A 97 -22.16 -1.05 -15.20
C TRP A 97 -22.21 -1.48 -16.67
N HIS A 98 -21.38 -0.92 -17.55
CA HIS A 98 -21.41 -1.22 -18.99
C HIS A 98 -20.31 -2.21 -19.37
N LYS A 99 -20.72 -3.36 -19.95
CA LYS A 99 -19.81 -4.40 -20.48
C LYS A 99 -19.25 -4.06 -21.85
N ASP A 100 -20.04 -3.33 -22.64
CA ASP A 100 -19.74 -3.00 -24.03
C ASP A 100 -19.82 -1.49 -24.22
N GLY A 101 -18.77 -0.88 -24.74
CA GLY A 101 -18.71 0.56 -25.00
C GLY A 101 -17.34 1.19 -24.73
N PRO A 102 -17.22 2.51 -24.94
CA PRO A 102 -16.02 3.25 -24.57
C PRO A 102 -15.80 3.19 -23.04
N PRO A 103 -14.56 3.42 -22.56
CA PRO A 103 -14.25 3.36 -21.13
C PRO A 103 -15.17 4.29 -20.33
N PRO A 104 -15.45 4.00 -19.06
CA PRO A 104 -16.52 4.67 -18.32
C PRO A 104 -16.21 6.15 -18.00
N TRP A 105 -14.95 6.56 -18.17
CA TRP A 105 -14.46 7.94 -18.10
C TRP A 105 -14.33 8.62 -19.48
N ALA A 106 -14.83 8.03 -20.56
CA ALA A 106 -14.81 8.65 -21.88
C ALA A 106 -15.49 10.03 -21.88
N GLY A 107 -14.83 11.00 -22.53
CA GLY A 107 -15.25 12.40 -22.52
C GLY A 107 -14.77 13.21 -21.31
N ALA A 108 -13.97 12.61 -20.41
CA ALA A 108 -13.35 13.33 -19.31
C ALA A 108 -12.35 14.40 -19.79
N ASP A 109 -12.46 15.61 -19.23
CA ASP A 109 -11.40 16.61 -19.19
C ASP A 109 -10.63 16.44 -17.87
N LEU A 110 -9.39 15.98 -17.97
CA LEU A 110 -8.56 15.65 -16.81
C LEU A 110 -7.70 16.82 -16.34
N THR A 111 -7.75 17.97 -17.04
CA THR A 111 -6.88 19.12 -16.77
C THR A 111 -7.06 19.65 -15.35
N GLY A 112 -8.30 19.89 -14.93
CA GLY A 112 -8.62 20.39 -13.59
C GLY A 112 -8.17 19.44 -12.48
N LEU A 113 -8.38 18.13 -12.66
CA LEU A 113 -7.90 17.11 -11.72
C LEU A 113 -6.38 17.08 -11.65
N ARG A 114 -5.69 17.09 -12.80
CA ARG A 114 -4.23 17.10 -12.84
C ARG A 114 -3.67 18.29 -12.08
N THR A 115 -4.19 19.49 -12.34
CA THR A 115 -3.75 20.72 -11.66
C THR A 115 -3.90 20.60 -10.15
N VAL A 116 -5.09 20.26 -9.65
CA VAL A 116 -5.31 20.22 -8.19
C VAL A 116 -4.50 19.12 -7.50
N ILE A 117 -4.27 17.98 -8.17
CA ILE A 117 -3.42 16.90 -7.63
C ILE A 117 -1.97 17.38 -7.53
N VAL A 118 -1.46 18.06 -8.57
CA VAL A 118 -0.10 18.60 -8.57
C VAL A 118 0.04 19.68 -7.50
N ASP A 119 -0.91 20.59 -7.39
CA ASP A 119 -0.90 21.67 -6.39
C ASP A 119 -0.93 21.10 -4.96
N PHE A 120 -1.80 20.12 -4.71
CA PHE A 120 -1.86 19.43 -3.42
C PHE A 120 -0.52 18.79 -3.07
N VAL A 121 0.08 18.06 -4.01
CA VAL A 121 1.37 17.40 -3.78
C VAL A 121 2.51 18.41 -3.64
N GLN A 122 2.48 19.53 -4.37
CA GLN A 122 3.47 20.60 -4.24
C GLN A 122 3.46 21.25 -2.87
N VAL A 123 2.26 21.56 -2.34
CA VAL A 123 2.12 22.20 -1.02
C VAL A 123 2.44 21.21 0.10
N SER A 124 1.90 20.00 -0.01
CA SER A 124 2.01 19.00 1.05
C SER A 124 3.36 18.28 1.03
N TRP A 125 3.97 18.06 -0.14
CA TRP A 125 5.21 17.29 -0.27
C TRP A 125 6.03 17.56 -1.55
N PRO A 126 6.83 18.65 -1.61
CA PRO A 126 7.58 19.04 -2.80
C PRO A 126 8.55 17.96 -3.33
N ALA A 127 9.06 17.08 -2.46
CA ALA A 127 9.99 16.03 -2.87
C ALA A 127 9.40 15.01 -3.87
N LEU A 128 8.06 14.90 -3.96
CA LEU A 128 7.37 14.02 -4.92
C LEU A 128 7.45 14.51 -6.37
N ILE A 129 7.73 15.80 -6.59
CA ILE A 129 7.81 16.41 -7.93
C ILE A 129 9.23 16.77 -8.36
N THR A 130 10.24 16.52 -7.52
CA THR A 130 11.64 16.84 -7.81
C THR A 130 12.16 15.94 -8.95
N PRO A 131 12.68 16.51 -10.05
CA PRO A 131 13.27 15.74 -11.15
C PRO A 131 14.47 14.90 -10.68
N ALA A 132 14.61 13.71 -11.25
CA ALA A 132 15.58 12.66 -10.88
C ALA A 132 17.08 13.00 -11.10
N GLY A 133 17.47 14.27 -11.23
CA GLY A 133 18.83 14.69 -11.55
C GLY A 133 19.89 14.45 -10.46
N PHE A 134 19.50 13.99 -9.26
CA PHE A 134 20.40 13.82 -8.11
C PHE A 134 20.40 12.42 -7.46
N ALA A 135 19.72 11.43 -8.05
CA ALA A 135 19.74 10.05 -7.56
C ALA A 135 20.12 9.11 -8.72
N GLU A 136 21.36 8.63 -8.71
CA GLU A 136 21.80 7.62 -9.69
C GLU A 136 20.88 6.40 -9.67
N ARG A 137 20.41 6.02 -10.87
CA ARG A 137 19.49 4.90 -11.10
C ARG A 137 20.26 3.58 -11.03
N SER A 138 19.96 2.75 -10.04
CA SER A 138 20.36 1.34 -10.07
C SER A 138 19.45 0.58 -11.05
N PRO A 139 20.00 -0.24 -11.98
CA PRO A 139 19.22 -1.08 -12.90
C PRO A 139 18.24 -2.05 -12.21
N TRP A 140 18.45 -2.30 -10.91
CA TRP A 140 17.56 -3.14 -10.13
C TRP A 140 16.32 -2.39 -9.64
N ALA A 141 16.34 -1.06 -9.48
CA ALA A 141 15.21 -0.29 -8.95
C ALA A 141 13.98 -0.30 -9.90
N GLU A 142 14.19 -0.31 -11.21
CA GLU A 142 13.09 -0.28 -12.21
C GLU A 142 12.14 -1.49 -12.12
N ARG A 143 12.61 -2.65 -11.63
CA ARG A 143 11.76 -3.85 -11.47
C ARG A 143 10.96 -3.89 -10.16
N TRP A 144 11.29 -3.03 -9.20
CA TRP A 144 10.80 -3.09 -7.82
C TRP A 144 9.62 -2.15 -7.57
N HIS A 145 9.42 -1.17 -8.45
CA HIS A 145 8.43 -0.11 -8.25
C HIS A 145 7.00 -0.49 -8.66
N GLU A 146 6.81 -1.44 -9.59
CA GLU A 146 5.48 -1.73 -10.13
C GLU A 146 4.63 -2.63 -9.22
N GLU A 147 5.21 -3.48 -8.36
CA GLU A 147 4.45 -4.60 -7.77
C GLU A 147 4.66 -4.83 -6.25
N LEU A 148 5.57 -4.09 -5.59
CA LEU A 148 5.83 -4.17 -4.14
C LEU A 148 5.07 -3.08 -3.35
N TRP A 149 3.76 -3.00 -3.57
CA TRP A 149 2.84 -2.12 -2.86
C TRP A 149 2.58 -2.62 -1.44
N ALA A 150 3.55 -2.36 -0.54
CA ALA A 150 3.53 -2.71 0.88
C ALA A 150 2.46 -1.98 1.73
N THR A 151 1.29 -1.65 1.17
CA THR A 151 0.15 -1.07 1.92
C THR A 151 -1.20 -1.69 1.58
N ASP A 152 -1.27 -2.64 0.65
CA ASP A 152 -2.44 -3.50 0.57
C ASP A 152 -2.39 -4.50 1.73
N THR A 153 -3.30 -4.36 2.69
CA THR A 153 -3.38 -5.26 3.85
C THR A 153 -3.46 -6.72 3.41
N VAL A 154 -4.04 -7.02 2.26
CA VAL A 154 -4.06 -8.38 1.71
C VAL A 154 -2.66 -8.82 1.29
N THR A 155 -1.90 -7.97 0.61
CA THR A 155 -0.50 -8.24 0.24
C THR A 155 0.41 -8.34 1.46
N LEU A 156 0.26 -7.46 2.45
CA LEU A 156 1.00 -7.54 3.72
C LEU A 156 0.63 -8.81 4.51
N THR A 157 -0.65 -9.20 4.50
CA THR A 157 -1.11 -10.44 5.13
C THR A 157 -0.49 -11.65 4.45
N ARG A 158 -0.50 -11.67 3.11
CA ARG A 158 0.14 -12.75 2.35
C ARG A 158 1.65 -12.81 2.54
N LEU A 159 2.32 -11.67 2.61
CA LEU A 159 3.76 -11.62 2.90
C LEU A 159 4.05 -12.10 4.33
N HIS A 160 3.23 -11.71 5.29
CA HIS A 160 3.35 -12.17 6.67
C HIS A 160 3.13 -13.69 6.79
N GLU A 161 2.07 -14.22 6.16
CA GLU A 161 1.80 -15.66 6.03
C GLU A 161 2.94 -16.40 5.33
N ALA A 162 3.50 -15.81 4.27
CA ALA A 162 4.63 -16.39 3.54
C ALA A 162 5.89 -16.47 4.41
N THR A 163 6.22 -15.39 5.13
CA THR A 163 7.34 -15.39 6.07
C THR A 163 7.12 -16.42 7.18
N GLU A 164 5.89 -16.54 7.68
CA GLU A 164 5.54 -17.57 8.67
C GLU A 164 5.76 -18.99 8.11
N HIS A 165 5.40 -19.24 6.85
CA HIS A 165 5.64 -20.53 6.19
C HIS A 165 7.12 -20.81 5.95
N VAL A 166 7.94 -19.80 5.63
CA VAL A 166 9.40 -19.97 5.55
C VAL A 166 9.96 -20.32 6.93
N LEU A 167 9.55 -19.62 7.98
CA LEU A 167 10.03 -19.89 9.34
C LEU A 167 9.56 -21.25 9.85
N ALA A 168 8.34 -21.69 9.53
CA ALA A 168 7.84 -23.02 9.85
C ALA A 168 8.59 -24.12 9.09
N LEU A 169 8.94 -23.90 7.81
CA LEU A 169 9.78 -24.81 7.04
C LEU A 169 11.17 -24.94 7.67
N VAL A 170 11.77 -23.83 8.09
CA VAL A 170 13.08 -23.81 8.75
C VAL A 170 13.01 -24.48 10.12
N ASP A 171 12.00 -24.20 10.95
CA ASP A 171 11.79 -24.85 12.24
C ASP A 171 11.64 -26.36 12.06
N GLY A 172 10.73 -26.79 11.17
CA GLY A 172 10.51 -28.20 10.82
C GLY A 172 11.78 -28.90 10.33
N GLY A 173 12.53 -28.28 9.42
CA GLY A 173 13.80 -28.82 8.93
C GLY A 173 14.81 -29.09 10.05
N THR A 174 14.88 -28.24 11.07
CA THR A 174 15.77 -28.50 12.23
C THR A 174 15.33 -29.65 13.13
N TYR A 175 14.08 -30.12 13.06
CA TYR A 175 13.65 -31.38 13.70
C TYR A 175 14.09 -32.62 12.91
N ASP A 176 14.27 -32.46 11.60
CA ASP A 176 14.77 -33.49 10.68
C ASP A 176 16.30 -33.43 10.51
N ASP A 177 17.01 -32.76 11.42
CA ASP A 177 18.47 -32.52 11.42
C ASP A 177 18.98 -31.84 10.12
N VAL A 178 18.14 -31.03 9.47
CA VAL A 178 18.51 -30.18 8.34
C VAL A 178 18.97 -28.81 8.85
N PRO A 179 20.17 -28.32 8.45
CA PRO A 179 20.64 -26.99 8.82
C PRO A 179 19.69 -25.87 8.38
N ILE A 180 19.67 -24.77 9.13
CA ILE A 180 18.85 -23.59 8.80
C ILE A 180 19.16 -23.06 7.40
N THR A 181 20.45 -22.99 7.03
CA THR A 181 20.89 -22.48 5.72
C THR A 181 20.40 -23.34 4.57
N ASP A 182 20.30 -24.66 4.78
CA ASP A 182 19.85 -25.61 3.77
C ASP A 182 18.33 -25.58 3.65
N SER A 183 17.61 -25.38 4.76
CA SER A 183 16.16 -25.19 4.76
C SER A 183 15.74 -23.85 4.13
N LEU A 184 16.57 -22.81 4.28
CA LEU A 184 16.38 -21.52 3.57
C LEU A 184 16.66 -21.66 2.07
N LEU A 185 17.57 -22.56 1.69
CA LEU A 185 17.87 -22.84 0.30
C LEU A 185 16.59 -23.34 -0.41
N ASN A 186 16.06 -22.52 -1.31
CA ASN A 186 14.81 -22.75 -2.06
C ASN A 186 13.50 -22.46 -1.29
N ALA A 187 13.55 -21.89 -0.08
CA ALA A 187 12.34 -21.51 0.66
C ALA A 187 11.42 -20.57 -0.16
N ARG A 188 12.00 -19.64 -0.94
CA ARG A 188 11.26 -18.80 -1.91
C ARG A 188 10.45 -19.58 -2.95
N TYR A 189 10.92 -20.75 -3.38
CA TYR A 189 10.19 -21.59 -4.34
C TYR A 189 9.09 -22.38 -3.64
N TYR A 190 9.35 -22.85 -2.42
CA TYR A 190 8.35 -23.52 -1.60
C TYR A 190 7.13 -22.64 -1.34
N VAL A 191 7.31 -21.40 -0.89
CA VAL A 191 6.18 -20.49 -0.65
C VAL A 191 5.50 -20.02 -1.93
N ARG A 192 6.24 -19.93 -3.04
CA ARG A 192 5.68 -19.69 -4.38
C ARG A 192 4.67 -20.78 -4.73
N ASP A 193 5.08 -22.04 -4.59
CA ASP A 193 4.29 -23.20 -5.02
C ASP A 193 3.13 -23.48 -4.04
N MET A 194 3.34 -23.26 -2.73
CA MET A 194 2.32 -23.49 -1.69
C MET A 194 1.26 -22.39 -1.64
N LEU A 195 1.66 -21.12 -1.74
CA LEU A 195 0.76 -19.98 -1.56
C LEU A 195 0.37 -19.29 -2.89
N GLY A 196 0.84 -19.84 -4.02
CA GLY A 196 0.61 -19.25 -5.35
C GLY A 196 1.24 -17.87 -5.50
N LEU A 197 2.27 -17.58 -4.71
CA LEU A 197 2.98 -16.30 -4.74
C LEU A 197 3.88 -16.24 -5.97
N ARG A 198 4.31 -15.03 -6.30
CA ARG A 198 5.37 -14.85 -7.29
C ARG A 198 6.75 -15.03 -6.64
N LEU A 199 7.76 -15.33 -7.43
CA LEU A 199 9.12 -15.63 -6.93
C LEU A 199 9.74 -14.45 -6.15
N ASP A 200 9.51 -13.24 -6.62
CA ASP A 200 9.91 -11.99 -5.97
C ASP A 200 9.28 -11.82 -4.58
N GLN A 201 8.00 -12.17 -4.42
CA GLN A 201 7.34 -12.18 -3.11
C GLN A 201 7.91 -13.25 -2.19
N GLY A 202 8.23 -14.43 -2.74
CA GLY A 202 8.93 -15.49 -2.01
C GLY A 202 10.33 -15.06 -1.55
N MET A 203 11.04 -14.26 -2.34
CA MET A 203 12.34 -13.68 -1.95
C MET A 203 12.20 -12.67 -0.80
N VAL A 204 11.12 -11.89 -0.76
CA VAL A 204 10.85 -10.97 0.35
C VAL A 204 10.52 -11.73 1.64
N ALA A 205 9.71 -12.79 1.53
CA ALA A 205 9.41 -13.66 2.68
C ALA A 205 10.67 -14.35 3.22
N GLU A 206 11.55 -14.85 2.34
CA GLU A 206 12.85 -15.42 2.70
C GLU A 206 13.75 -14.37 3.37
N ALA A 207 13.82 -13.17 2.81
CA ALA A 207 14.55 -12.03 3.35
C ALA A 207 14.11 -11.66 4.77
N GLU A 208 12.79 -11.55 5.00
CA GLU A 208 12.24 -11.26 6.32
C GLU A 208 12.53 -12.41 7.30
N ALA A 209 12.40 -13.67 6.88
CA ALA A 209 12.74 -14.81 7.71
C ALA A 209 14.22 -14.78 8.15
N VAL A 210 15.12 -14.36 7.25
CA VAL A 210 16.55 -14.15 7.59
C VAL A 210 16.73 -13.04 8.63
N ILE A 211 15.97 -11.95 8.55
CA ILE A 211 15.97 -10.90 9.58
C ILE A 211 15.53 -11.48 10.93
N GLN A 212 14.45 -12.27 10.95
CA GLN A 212 13.92 -12.88 12.17
C GLN A 212 14.90 -13.90 12.80
N LEU A 213 15.59 -14.69 11.97
CA LEU A 213 16.58 -15.69 12.41
C LEU A 213 17.87 -15.05 12.93
N THR A 214 18.34 -13.99 12.27
CA THR A 214 19.59 -13.31 12.65
C THR A 214 19.40 -12.20 13.68
N GLY A 215 18.16 -11.74 13.88
CA GLY A 215 17.81 -10.59 14.71
C GLY A 215 18.38 -9.27 14.19
N ARG A 216 18.69 -9.18 12.89
CA ARG A 216 19.44 -8.07 12.29
C ARG A 216 18.87 -7.68 10.93
N PRO A 217 18.92 -6.37 10.56
CA PRO A 217 18.56 -5.95 9.21
C PRO A 217 19.43 -6.63 8.15
N LEU A 218 18.89 -6.83 6.95
CA LEU A 218 19.66 -7.32 5.82
C LEU A 218 20.79 -6.36 5.45
N GLY A 219 21.97 -6.90 5.21
CA GLY A 219 23.15 -6.13 4.85
C GLY A 219 24.37 -7.01 4.58
N PRO A 220 25.55 -6.39 4.41
CA PRO A 220 26.79 -7.11 4.11
C PRO A 220 27.15 -8.19 5.14
N GLU A 221 26.76 -7.97 6.41
CA GLU A 221 27.03 -8.89 7.52
C GLU A 221 26.07 -10.09 7.60
N THR A 222 25.02 -10.13 6.78
CA THR A 222 24.00 -11.18 6.82
C THR A 222 24.58 -12.56 6.52
N ALA A 223 25.51 -12.64 5.55
CA ALA A 223 26.17 -13.90 5.20
C ALA A 223 26.99 -14.46 6.36
N ASP A 224 27.73 -13.60 7.07
CA ASP A 224 28.51 -14.00 8.25
C ASP A 224 27.61 -14.44 9.40
N ALA A 225 26.47 -13.77 9.59
CA ALA A 225 25.49 -14.14 10.61
C ALA A 225 24.90 -15.54 10.34
N LEU A 226 24.50 -15.83 9.09
CA LEU A 226 24.00 -17.14 8.70
C LEU A 226 25.07 -18.23 8.82
N THR A 227 26.32 -17.92 8.43
CA THR A 227 27.46 -18.84 8.57
C THR A 227 27.72 -19.18 10.03
N ARG A 228 27.64 -18.19 10.94
CA ARG A 228 27.75 -18.43 12.38
C ARG A 228 26.62 -19.35 12.87
N ILE A 229 25.38 -19.11 12.48
CA ILE A 229 24.24 -19.96 12.87
C ILE A 229 24.44 -21.39 12.36
N ALA A 230 24.85 -21.58 11.11
CA ALA A 230 25.09 -22.89 10.51
C ALA A 230 26.19 -23.69 11.22
N SER A 231 27.15 -23.00 11.86
CA SER A 231 28.22 -23.64 12.65
C SER A 231 27.81 -24.07 14.06
N MET A 232 26.60 -23.70 14.52
CA MET A 232 26.13 -24.04 15.86
C MET A 232 25.64 -25.50 15.95
N PRO A 233 25.65 -26.11 17.15
CA PRO A 233 24.98 -27.38 17.40
C PRO A 233 23.51 -27.35 17.01
N MET A 234 22.96 -28.48 16.57
CA MET A 234 21.60 -28.51 16.03
C MET A 234 20.52 -28.09 17.02
N ASP A 235 20.66 -28.42 18.31
CA ASP A 235 19.74 -27.95 19.34
C ASP A 235 19.70 -26.43 19.47
N GLN A 236 20.84 -25.76 19.23
CA GLN A 236 20.90 -24.29 19.24
C GLN A 236 20.28 -23.70 17.98
N GLN A 237 20.51 -24.28 16.82
CA GLN A 237 19.84 -23.86 15.58
C GLN A 237 18.32 -24.02 15.71
N ARG A 238 17.84 -25.16 16.24
CA ARG A 238 16.42 -25.39 16.52
C ARG A 238 15.84 -24.34 17.47
N ALA A 239 16.54 -24.02 18.55
CA ALA A 239 16.11 -22.97 19.48
C ALA A 239 16.00 -21.59 18.79
N ILE A 240 16.92 -21.26 17.87
CA ILE A 240 16.89 -20.02 17.10
C ILE A 240 15.70 -20.00 16.13
N ALA A 241 15.51 -21.07 15.36
CA ALA A 241 14.42 -21.21 14.40
C ALA A 241 13.06 -21.10 15.09
N HIS A 242 12.87 -21.87 16.17
CA HIS A 242 11.64 -21.85 16.95
C HIS A 242 11.36 -20.47 17.54
N ALA A 243 12.37 -19.83 18.12
CA ALA A 243 12.22 -18.49 18.68
C ALA A 243 11.91 -17.43 17.61
N ALA A 244 12.48 -17.54 16.40
CA ALA A 244 12.20 -16.66 15.29
C ALA A 244 10.76 -16.82 14.79
N TRP A 245 10.29 -18.05 14.63
CA TRP A 245 8.91 -18.36 14.26
C TRP A 245 7.92 -17.78 15.28
N GLN A 246 8.14 -18.02 16.57
CA GLN A 246 7.28 -17.49 17.64
C GLN A 246 7.23 -15.96 17.67
N ARG A 247 8.37 -15.28 17.49
CA ARG A 247 8.42 -13.80 17.42
C ARG A 247 7.62 -13.26 16.25
N HIS A 248 7.77 -13.88 15.08
CA HIS A 248 7.06 -13.48 13.88
C HIS A 248 5.55 -13.71 14.01
N ALA A 249 5.13 -14.89 14.48
CA ALA A 249 3.72 -15.22 14.72
C ALA A 249 3.04 -14.31 15.76
N ALA A 250 3.80 -13.81 16.74
CA ALA A 250 3.30 -12.84 17.72
C ALA A 250 3.18 -11.41 17.18
N THR A 251 3.71 -11.13 15.99
CA THR A 251 3.70 -9.79 15.39
C THR A 251 2.37 -9.57 14.65
N PRO A 252 1.53 -8.62 15.08
CA PRO A 252 0.26 -8.36 14.40
C PRO A 252 0.48 -7.81 12.99
N THR A 253 -0.25 -8.37 12.04
CA THR A 253 -0.12 -8.08 10.59
C THR A 253 -0.67 -6.70 10.18
N ALA A 254 -1.40 -6.03 11.08
CA ALA A 254 -1.94 -4.68 10.92
C ALA A 254 -2.02 -3.96 12.28
N PRO A 255 -1.96 -2.61 12.33
CA PRO A 255 -2.22 -1.89 13.56
C PRO A 255 -3.67 -2.14 13.99
N SER A 256 -3.85 -2.64 15.22
CA SER A 256 -5.17 -2.67 15.85
C SER A 256 -5.70 -1.23 15.90
N THR A 257 -6.81 -0.99 15.20
CA THR A 257 -7.64 0.20 15.40
C THR A 257 -8.33 0.11 16.76
N SER A 258 -7.54 0.26 17.82
CA SER A 258 -8.08 0.63 19.12
C SER A 258 -8.60 2.04 18.97
N ALA A 259 -9.92 2.16 18.82
CA ALA A 259 -10.62 3.43 18.82
C ALA A 259 -10.14 4.27 20.02
N PRO A 260 -9.78 5.55 19.84
CA PRO A 260 -9.44 6.41 20.97
C PRO A 260 -10.63 6.43 21.94
N PRO A 261 -10.40 6.40 23.27
CA PRO A 261 -11.49 6.46 24.23
C PRO A 261 -12.31 7.71 23.95
N ALA A 262 -13.62 7.52 23.77
CA ALA A 262 -14.55 8.60 23.50
C ALA A 262 -14.37 9.69 24.56
N ARG A 263 -13.90 10.87 24.13
CA ARG A 263 -13.91 12.05 24.99
C ARG A 263 -15.37 12.31 25.36
N SER A 264 -15.69 12.12 26.63
CA SER A 264 -16.97 12.52 27.22
C SER A 264 -17.19 14.01 26.96
N VAL A 265 -18.18 14.32 26.13
CA VAL A 265 -18.64 15.69 25.87
C VAL A 265 -19.22 16.25 27.18
N PRO A 266 -18.82 17.44 27.66
CA PRO A 266 -19.44 18.05 28.83
C PRO A 266 -20.90 18.38 28.52
N ALA A 267 -21.80 18.03 29.45
CA ALA A 267 -23.22 18.34 29.32
C ALA A 267 -23.46 19.86 29.15
N PRO A 268 -24.43 20.27 28.31
CA PRO A 268 -24.77 21.68 28.17
C PRO A 268 -25.32 22.24 29.48
N ALA A 269 -24.84 23.42 29.88
CA ALA A 269 -25.27 24.13 31.08
C ALA A 269 -26.78 24.48 31.01
N PRO A 270 -27.50 24.45 32.14
CA PRO A 270 -28.93 24.76 32.15
C PRO A 270 -29.17 26.24 31.80
N ALA A 271 -30.17 26.47 30.94
CA ALA A 271 -30.60 27.77 30.49
C ALA A 271 -31.02 28.67 31.67
N GLN A 272 -30.43 29.86 31.77
CA GLN A 272 -30.88 30.88 32.70
C GLN A 272 -32.15 31.56 32.17
N THR A 273 -33.21 31.48 32.96
CA THR A 273 -34.49 32.17 32.73
C THR A 273 -34.31 33.69 32.84
N PRO A 274 -34.83 34.51 31.91
CA PRO A 274 -34.72 35.96 32.04
C PRO A 274 -35.64 36.47 33.16
N ALA A 275 -35.04 37.20 34.10
CA ALA A 275 -35.74 37.92 35.15
C ALA A 275 -36.61 39.04 34.55
N ARG A 276 -37.89 39.06 34.92
CA ARG A 276 -38.83 40.15 34.65
C ARG A 276 -38.42 41.39 35.46
N SER A 277 -38.12 42.48 34.76
CA SER A 277 -38.06 43.83 35.33
C SER A 277 -39.48 44.35 35.56
N ARG A 278 -39.72 44.95 36.73
CA ARG A 278 -40.81 45.91 36.99
C ARG A 278 -40.22 47.30 36.96
#